data_AF-A0A353VYJ3-F1
#
_entry.id   AF-A0A353VYJ3-F1
#
_cell.length_a   1.000
_cell.length_b   1.000
_cell.length_c   1.000
_cell.angle_alpha   90.00
_cell.angle_beta   90.00
_cell.angle_gamma   90.00
#
_symmetry.space_group_name_H-M   'P 1'
#
loop_
_entity.id
_entity.type
_entity.pdbx_description
1 polymer ?
#
loop_
_entity_poly.entity_id
_entity_poly.type
_entity_poly.pdbx_seq_one_letter_code
_entity_poly.pdbx_strand_id
1 'polypeptide(L)' 'EDVANIEKMMPKEFITDDGFGITEACRRYLLPLIEGEDYPPYKNGMPEYVTLKNKSVTKILNTDFKL' A
#
# COMPACT_ATOMS: atom_id res chain seq x y z
N GLU A 1 -18.27 11.37 3.87
CA GLU A 1 -17.62 12.68 3.61
C GLU A 1 -16.27 12.80 4.30
N ASP A 2 -15.96 11.90 5.24
CA ASP A 2 -14.87 12.02 6.22
C ASP A 2 -13.46 11.69 5.70
N VAL A 3 -13.29 11.53 4.38
CA VAL A 3 -12.02 11.14 3.75
C VAL A 3 -11.57 12.15 2.69
N ALA A 4 -12.52 12.87 2.06
CA ALA A 4 -12.18 13.82 1.02
C ALA A 4 -11.30 14.95 1.61
N ASN A 5 -10.15 15.21 0.98
CA ASN A 5 -9.18 16.25 1.37
C ASN A 5 -8.51 16.07 2.75
N ILE A 6 -8.42 14.84 3.28
CA ILE A 6 -7.72 14.55 4.55
C ILE A 6 -6.55 13.60 4.30
N GLU A 7 -5.40 13.90 4.91
CA GLU A 7 -4.18 13.07 4.86
C GLU A 7 -3.82 12.53 6.25
N LYS A 8 -3.22 11.33 6.28
CA LYS A 8 -2.64 10.77 7.50
C LYS A 8 -1.18 11.25 7.64
N MET A 9 -1.02 12.40 8.26
CA MET A 9 0.32 12.95 8.55
C MET A 9 1.05 12.12 9.61
N MET A 10 2.38 12.07 9.49
CA MET A 10 3.24 11.43 10.50
C MET A 10 3.18 12.24 11.81
N PRO A 11 2.78 11.62 12.95
CA PRO A 11 2.78 12.30 14.23
C PRO A 11 4.19 12.72 14.65
N LYS A 12 4.37 13.95 15.15
CA LYS A 12 5.69 14.40 15.65
C LYS A 12 6.21 13.53 16.79
N GLU A 13 5.31 13.01 17.62
CA GLU A 13 5.64 12.08 18.71
C GLU A 13 6.21 10.74 18.24
N PHE A 14 6.15 10.43 16.93
CA PHE A 14 6.77 9.22 16.37
C PHE A 14 8.26 9.39 16.10
N ILE A 15 8.78 10.61 16.14
CA ILE A 15 10.16 10.96 15.79
C ILE A 15 10.89 11.36 17.08
N THR A 16 12.14 10.91 17.24
CA THR A 16 13.00 11.30 18.38
C THR A 16 13.35 12.79 18.33
N ASP A 17 13.73 13.36 19.47
CA ASP A 17 14.04 14.80 19.58
C ASP A 17 15.18 15.26 18.67
N ASP A 18 16.13 14.37 18.36
CA ASP A 18 17.23 14.61 17.41
C ASP A 18 16.81 14.50 15.94
N GLY A 19 15.60 14.01 15.66
CA GLY A 19 15.04 13.88 14.31
C GLY A 19 15.50 12.66 13.51
N PHE A 20 16.33 11.77 14.06
CA PHE A 20 16.97 10.67 13.30
C PHE A 20 16.48 9.27 13.67
N GLY A 21 15.53 9.15 14.60
CA GLY A 21 15.00 7.88 15.08
C GLY A 21 13.50 7.87 15.26
N ILE A 22 12.98 6.69 15.58
CA ILE A 22 11.57 6.48 15.93
C ILE A 22 11.42 6.35 17.45
N THR A 23 10.28 6.80 17.98
CA THR A 23 9.95 6.61 19.39
C THR A 23 9.26 5.27 19.65
N GLU A 24 9.10 4.92 20.93
CA GLU A 24 8.31 3.75 21.34
C GLU A 24 6.84 3.83 20.92
N ALA A 25 6.28 5.04 20.79
CA ALA A 25 4.92 5.22 20.27
C ALA A 25 4.82 4.78 18.79
N CYS A 26 5.81 5.18 17.99
CA CYS A 26 5.93 4.74 16.60
C CYS A 26 6.11 3.22 16.51
N ARG A 27 7.00 2.65 17.34
CA ARG A 27 7.26 1.20 17.39
C ARG A 27 5.99 0.40 17.70
N ARG A 28 5.21 0.80 18.71
CA ARG A 28 3.92 0.15 19.04
C ARG A 28 2.92 0.21 17.89
N TYR A 29 2.92 1.30 17.13
CA TYR A 29 2.02 1.46 15.99
C TYR A 29 2.44 0.61 14.78
N LEU A 30 3.74 0.59 14.44
CA LEU A 30 4.24 -0.06 13.23
C LEU A 30 4.45 -1.57 13.35
N LEU A 31 4.88 -2.07 14.52
CA LEU A 31 5.14 -3.49 14.72
C LEU A 31 3.99 -4.44 14.31
N PRO A 32 2.74 -4.22 14.73
CA PRO A 32 1.65 -5.13 14.35
C PRO A 32 1.33 -5.08 12.85
N LEU A 33 1.74 -4.03 12.13
CA LEU A 33 1.49 -3.89 10.70
C LEU A 33 2.43 -4.75 9.83
N ILE A 34 3.53 -5.22 10.40
CA ILE A 34 4.54 -6.05 9.71
C ILE A 34 4.65 -7.45 10.34
N GLU A 35 3.71 -7.82 11.19
CA GLU A 35 3.73 -9.10 11.89
C GLU A 35 3.37 -10.25 10.94
N GLY A 36 4.17 -11.32 10.99
CA GLY A 36 3.97 -12.53 10.19
C GLY A 36 4.68 -12.51 8.83
N GLU A 37 4.65 -13.66 8.18
CA GLU A 37 5.22 -13.87 6.84
C GLU A 37 4.18 -14.58 5.96
N ASP A 38 3.94 -14.06 4.77
CA ASP A 38 3.04 -14.65 3.77
C ASP A 38 3.83 -15.01 2.51
N TYR A 39 4.32 -16.25 2.45
CA TYR A 39 5.14 -16.73 1.35
C TYR A 39 4.27 -17.14 0.14
N PRO A 40 4.62 -16.69 -1.08
CA PRO A 40 3.88 -17.09 -2.27
C PRO A 40 4.11 -18.57 -2.61
N PRO A 41 3.26 -19.21 -3.43
CA PRO A 41 3.55 -20.52 -3.99
C PRO A 41 4.80 -20.47 -4.88
N TYR A 42 5.55 -21.58 -4.94
CA TYR A 42 6.78 -21.71 -5.74
C TYR A 42 6.65 -22.78 -6.81
N LYS A 43 7.27 -22.53 -7.96
CA LYS A 43 7.38 -23.47 -9.08
C LYS A 43 8.79 -23.44 -9.63
N ASN A 44 9.44 -24.61 -9.66
CA ASN A 44 10.83 -24.75 -10.10
C ASN A 44 11.81 -23.80 -9.36
N GLY A 45 11.59 -23.58 -8.05
CA GLY A 45 12.44 -22.73 -7.22
C GLY A 45 12.17 -21.22 -7.31
N MET A 46 11.17 -20.79 -8.10
CA MET A 46 10.81 -19.37 -8.26
C MET A 46 9.37 -19.11 -7.78
N PRO A 47 9.05 -17.94 -7.20
CA PRO A 47 7.68 -17.55 -6.90
C PRO A 47 6.77 -17.59 -8.14
N GLU A 48 5.61 -18.22 -8.01
CA GLU A 48 4.62 -18.33 -9.08
C GLU A 48 3.70 -17.11 -9.07
N TYR A 49 4.13 -16.02 -9.74
CA TYR A 49 3.32 -14.83 -9.94
C TYR A 49 2.28 -15.02 -11.04
N VAL A 50 1.09 -14.42 -10.87
CA VAL A 50 0.02 -14.45 -11.86
C VAL A 50 0.16 -13.31 -12.87
N THR A 51 -0.05 -13.63 -14.15
CA THR A 51 -0.19 -12.64 -15.22
C THR A 51 -1.63 -12.60 -15.70
N LEU A 52 -2.26 -11.44 -15.61
CA LEU A 52 -3.63 -11.24 -16.09
C LEU A 52 -3.66 -11.09 -17.61
N LYS A 53 -4.72 -11.60 -18.24
CA LYS A 53 -4.92 -11.48 -19.70
C LYS A 53 -5.30 -10.07 -20.15
N ASN A 54 -5.80 -9.24 -19.23
CA ASN A 54 -6.21 -7.85 -19.48
C ASN A 54 -7.02 -7.66 -20.77
N LYS A 55 -7.98 -8.56 -21.03
CA LYS A 55 -8.84 -8.48 -22.22
C LYS A 55 -9.69 -7.22 -22.12
N SER A 56 -9.67 -6.41 -23.16
CA SER A 56 -10.53 -5.24 -23.27
C SER A 56 -12.00 -5.65 -23.36
N VAL A 57 -12.86 -4.83 -22.78
CA VAL A 57 -14.32 -4.92 -22.97
C VAL A 57 -14.73 -4.04 -24.14
N THR A 58 -15.85 -4.40 -24.78
CA THR A 58 -16.42 -3.60 -25.86
C THR A 58 -16.82 -2.21 -25.34
N LYS A 59 -16.38 -1.16 -26.04
CA LYS A 59 -16.77 0.23 -25.72
C LYS A 59 -18.26 0.42 -25.98
N ILE A 60 -18.98 1.03 -25.03
CA ILE A 60 -20.41 1.34 -25.14
C ILE A 60 -20.64 2.82 -25.49
N LEU A 61 -19.72 3.70 -25.07
CA LEU A 61 -19.83 5.14 -25.31
C LEU A 61 -19.34 5.50 -26.71
N ASN A 62 -20.13 6.30 -27.43
CA ASN A 62 -19.77 6.85 -28.74
C ASN A 62 -19.02 8.18 -28.64
N THR A 63 -18.72 8.65 -27.43
CA THR A 63 -17.99 9.90 -27.19
C THR A 63 -16.54 9.62 -26.83
N ASP A 64 -15.68 10.58 -27.15
CA ASP A 64 -14.30 10.59 -26.67
C ASP A 64 -14.25 11.16 -25.25
N PHE A 65 -13.45 10.54 -24.39
CA PHE A 65 -13.17 11.08 -23.07
C PHE A 65 -12.17 12.23 -23.21
N LYS A 66 -12.57 13.44 -22.84
CA LYS A 66 -11.71 14.62 -22.78
C LYS A 66 -11.48 14.97 -21.31
N LEU A 67 -10.22 15.15 -20.94
CA LEU A 67 -9.79 15.59 -19.60
C LEU A 67 -10.06 17.08 -19.41
#